data_AF-A0A427KN33-F1
#
_entry.id   AF-A0A427KN33-F1
#
_cell.length_a   1.000
_cell.length_b   1.000
_cell.length_c   1.000
_cell.angle_alpha   90.00
_cell.angle_beta   90.00
_cell.angle_gamma   90.00
#
_symmetry.space_group_name_H-M   'P 1'
#
loop_
_entity.id
_entity.type
_entity.pdbx_description
1 polymer ?
#
loop_
_entity_poly.entity_id
_entity_poly.type
_entity_poly.pdbx_seq_one_letter_code
_entity_poly.pdbx_strand_id
1 'polypeptide(L)'
;MNQSLMKPLRQQNRQVISYVPRVEPAPPDHALKVEGYRDVWQLRGKYVAFVLIGEHFRRSPVFNVPEAAQRWAVQIRQDEEVEE
;
A
#
# COMPACT_ATOMS: atom_id res chain seq x y z
N MET A 1 -60.21 -3.93 -17.11
CA MET A 1 -59.00 -3.17 -16.72
C MET A 1 -57.95 -4.18 -16.30
N ASN A 2 -56.95 -4.44 -17.15
CA ASN A 2 -56.00 -5.54 -16.96
C ASN A 2 -54.92 -5.14 -15.95
N GLN A 3 -55.00 -5.70 -14.74
CA GLN A 3 -53.99 -5.56 -13.67
C GLN A 3 -52.67 -6.32 -13.95
N SER A 4 -52.48 -6.86 -15.16
CA SER A 4 -51.39 -7.78 -15.51
C SER A 4 -50.09 -7.11 -16.01
N LEU A 5 -49.94 -5.79 -15.86
CA LEU A 5 -48.87 -5.01 -16.50
C LEU A 5 -47.80 -4.43 -15.55
N MET A 6 -47.80 -4.80 -14.27
CA MET A 6 -46.74 -4.38 -13.36
C MET A 6 -45.78 -5.54 -13.15
N LYS A 7 -44.64 -5.53 -13.86
CA LYS A 7 -43.53 -6.43 -13.52
C LYS A 7 -43.11 -6.13 -12.08
N PRO A 8 -43.05 -7.12 -11.18
CA PRO A 8 -42.63 -6.88 -9.81
C PRO A 8 -41.22 -6.31 -9.81
N LEU A 9 -41.00 -5.28 -8.99
CA LEU A 9 -39.72 -4.60 -8.84
C LEU A 9 -38.68 -5.62 -8.37
N ARG A 10 -37.86 -6.13 -9.28
CA ARG A 10 -36.77 -7.04 -8.92
C ARG A 10 -35.77 -6.26 -8.08
N GLN A 11 -35.70 -6.59 -6.79
CA GLN A 11 -34.60 -6.14 -5.94
C GLN A 11 -33.29 -6.64 -6.53
N GLN A 12 -32.47 -5.70 -6.98
CA GLN A 12 -31.07 -5.98 -7.30
C GLN A 12 -30.37 -6.19 -5.96
N ASN A 13 -30.19 -7.45 -5.56
CA ASN A 13 -29.28 -7.84 -4.47
C ASN A 13 -27.82 -7.59 -4.88
N ARG A 14 -27.46 -6.32 -5.14
CA ARG A 14 -26.08 -5.91 -5.34
C ARG A 14 -25.50 -5.57 -3.97
N GLN A 15 -24.50 -6.31 -3.54
CA GLN A 15 -23.76 -6.02 -2.32
C GLN A 15 -23.15 -4.62 -2.43
N VAL A 16 -23.37 -3.78 -1.43
CA VAL A 16 -22.71 -2.47 -1.31
C VAL A 16 -21.24 -2.75 -1.01
N ILE A 17 -20.36 -2.47 -1.97
CA ILE A 17 -18.91 -2.58 -1.75
C ILE A 17 -18.49 -1.37 -0.91
N SER A 18 -18.34 -1.57 0.39
CA SER A 18 -17.77 -0.55 1.28
C SER A 18 -16.29 -0.38 0.96
N TYR A 19 -15.88 0.82 0.53
CA TYR A 19 -14.47 1.16 0.39
C TYR A 19 -13.88 1.35 1.78
N VAL A 20 -13.06 0.39 2.22
CA VAL A 20 -12.19 0.56 3.37
C VAL A 20 -10.84 1.03 2.83
N PRO A 21 -10.39 2.26 3.15
CA PRO A 21 -9.07 2.73 2.78
C PRO A 21 -8.02 1.73 3.28
N ARG A 22 -7.13 1.31 2.39
CA ARG A 22 -6.08 0.34 2.73
C ARG A 22 -5.06 1.04 3.62
N VAL A 23 -5.16 0.80 4.93
CA VAL A 23 -4.13 1.19 5.90
C VAL A 23 -2.86 0.41 5.53
N GLU A 24 -1.75 1.13 5.30
CA GLU A 24 -0.47 0.56 4.88
C GLU A 24 -0.08 -0.63 5.79
N PRO A 25 0.31 -1.78 5.22
CA PRO A 25 0.61 -2.95 6.02
C PRO A 25 1.93 -2.75 6.75
N ALA A 26 1.97 -3.15 8.02
CA ALA A 26 3.22 -3.49 8.70
C ALA A 26 4.09 -4.39 7.77
N PRO A 27 5.43 -4.36 7.88
CA PRO A 27 6.28 -5.25 7.11
C PRO A 27 5.71 -6.67 7.16
N PRO A 28 5.47 -7.34 6.01
CA PRO A 28 4.90 -8.68 6.00
C PRO A 28 5.72 -9.62 6.90
N ASP A 29 5.11 -10.62 7.55
CA ASP A 29 5.81 -11.52 8.49
C ASP A 29 7.09 -12.18 7.94
N HIS A 30 7.26 -12.22 6.61
CA HIS A 30 8.43 -12.76 5.92
C HIS A 30 9.45 -11.69 5.49
N ALA A 31 9.31 -10.45 5.95
CA ALA A 31 10.22 -9.35 5.68
C ALA A 31 11.37 -9.35 6.70
N LEU A 32 12.57 -9.73 6.26
CA LEU A 32 13.76 -9.74 7.12
C LEU A 32 14.40 -8.36 7.11
N LYS A 33 14.67 -7.78 8.28
CA LYS A 33 15.39 -6.50 8.36
C LYS A 33 16.82 -6.69 7.84
N VAL A 34 17.27 -5.83 6.93
CA VAL A 34 18.64 -5.89 6.40
C VAL A 34 19.58 -5.16 7.37
N GLU A 35 20.62 -5.84 7.86
CA GLU A 35 21.61 -5.22 8.74
C GLU A 35 22.36 -4.09 8.02
N GLY A 36 22.68 -3.02 8.77
CA GLY A 36 23.34 -1.83 8.23
C GLY A 36 22.42 -0.83 7.51
N TYR A 37 21.17 -1.20 7.25
CA TYR A 37 20.18 -0.32 6.63
C TYR A 37 19.04 0.01 7.59
N ARG A 38 18.71 1.30 7.72
CA ARG A 38 17.66 1.78 8.64
C ARG A 38 16.27 1.41 8.13
N ASP A 39 16.06 1.62 6.83
CA ASP A 39 14.75 1.65 6.20
C ASP A 39 14.59 0.54 5.16
N VAL A 40 15.46 -0.49 5.14
CA VAL A 40 15.45 -1.56 4.13
C VAL A 40 15.12 -2.93 4.73
N TRP A 41 14.24 -3.65 4.04
CA TRP A 41 13.81 -5.00 4.36
C TRP A 41 13.95 -5.91 3.14
N GLN A 42 14.22 -7.19 3.39
CA GLN A 42 14.26 -8.23 2.38
C GLN A 42 12.92 -8.96 2.31
N LEU A 43 12.29 -8.95 1.14
CA LEU A 43 11.03 -9.60 0.85
C LEU A 43 11.23 -10.61 -0.29
N ARG A 44 11.11 -11.91 0.01
CA ARG A 44 11.24 -13.00 -0.99
C ARG A 44 12.52 -12.93 -1.83
N GLY A 45 13.66 -12.62 -1.20
CA GLY A 45 14.96 -12.49 -1.88
C GLY A 45 15.15 -11.19 -2.68
N LYS A 46 14.23 -10.24 -2.56
CA LYS A 46 14.34 -8.88 -3.10
C LYS A 46 14.35 -7.84 -1.96
N TYR A 47 14.64 -6.59 -2.29
CA TYR A 47 14.76 -5.52 -1.30
C TYR A 47 13.66 -4.49 -1.48
N VAL A 48 13.07 -4.05 -0.38
CA VAL A 48 12.07 -2.98 -0.32
C VAL A 48 12.44 -2.04 0.80
N ALA A 49 12.11 -0.76 0.65
CA ALA A 49 12.22 0.21 1.72
C ALA A 49 10.85 0.62 2.25
N PHE A 50 10.78 0.84 3.56
CA PHE A 50 9.63 1.42 4.23
C PHE A 50 10.08 2.68 4.97
N VAL A 51 9.51 3.81 4.60
CA VAL A 51 9.83 5.11 5.21
C VAL A 51 8.57 5.67 5.83
N LEU A 52 8.66 6.13 7.08
CA LEU A 52 7.60 6.91 7.72
C LEU A 52 7.78 8.37 7.35
N ILE A 53 6.73 8.96 6.78
CA ILE A 53 6.61 10.34 6.30
C ILE A 53 5.38 10.93 6.97
N GLY A 54 5.55 11.96 7.80
CA GLY A 54 4.53 12.44 8.72
C GLY A 54 3.89 11.30 9.53
N GLU A 55 2.64 10.96 9.20
CA GLU A 55 1.85 9.91 9.87
C GLU A 55 1.62 8.66 8.99
N HIS A 56 2.25 8.58 7.81
CA HIS A 56 2.04 7.52 6.83
C HIS A 56 3.34 6.81 6.45
N PHE A 57 3.29 5.48 6.40
CA PHE A 57 4.36 4.71 5.76
C PHE A 57 4.23 4.83 4.24
N ARG A 58 5.37 4.94 3.56
CA ARG A 58 5.48 4.73 2.13
C ARG A 58 6.41 3.56 1.86
N ARG A 59 5.96 2.66 0.99
CA ARG A 59 6.73 1.52 0.53
C ARG A 59 7.33 1.76 -0.85
N SER A 60 8.61 1.44 -1.00
CA SER A 60 9.30 1.48 -2.28
C SER A 60 8.82 0.40 -3.25
N PRO A 61 9.08 0.52 -4.57
CA PRO A 61 9.05 -0.63 -5.47
C PRO A 61 10.10 -1.67 -5.04
N VAL A 62 9.98 -2.87 -5.60
CA VAL A 62 10.89 -3.98 -5.30
C VAL A 62 12.19 -3.83 -6.08
N PHE A 63 13.32 -3.88 -5.37
CA PHE A 63 14.67 -3.75 -5.93
C PHE A 63 15.48 -5.05 -5.83
N ASN A 64 16.50 -5.16 -6.67
CA ASN A 64 17.42 -6.30 -6.67
C ASN A 64 18.61 -6.11 -5.73
N VAL A 65 18.91 -4.88 -5.33
CA VAL A 65 20.05 -4.53 -4.47
C VAL A 65 19.56 -3.64 -3.31
N PRO A 66 20.07 -3.83 -2.08
CA PRO A 66 19.62 -3.07 -0.91
C PRO A 66 19.95 -1.58 -1.02
N GLU A 67 21.05 -1.22 -1.68
CA GLU A 67 21.51 0.16 -1.87
C GLU A 67 20.47 0.97 -2.68
N ALA A 68 19.81 0.35 -3.66
CA ALA A 68 18.78 1.02 -4.45
C ALA A 68 17.54 1.34 -3.61
N ALA A 69 17.14 0.42 -2.73
CA ALA A 69 16.06 0.63 -1.79
C ALA A 69 16.39 1.76 -0.79
N GLN A 70 17.63 1.77 -0.28
CA GLN A 70 18.11 2.83 0.61
C GLN A 70 18.15 4.20 -0.09
N ARG A 71 18.63 4.26 -1.34
CA ARG A 71 18.65 5.51 -2.11
C ARG A 71 17.25 6.07 -2.33
N TRP A 72 16.29 5.19 -2.64
CA TRP A 72 14.88 5.60 -2.73
C TRP A 72 14.40 6.15 -1.38
N ALA A 73 14.71 5.49 -0.27
CA ALA A 73 14.31 5.97 1.05
C ALA A 73 14.87 7.36 1.38
N VAL A 74 16.13 7.63 1.02
CA VAL A 74 16.77 8.94 1.20
C VAL A 74 16.10 10.00 0.32
N GLN A 75 15.85 9.68 -0.95
CA GLN A 75 15.19 10.61 -1.87
C GLN A 75 13.80 11.01 -1.35
N ILE A 76 13.02 10.04 -0.90
CA ILE A 76 11.66 10.26 -0.41
C ILE A 76 11.63 11.15 0.84
N ARG A 77 12.64 11.06 1.72
CA ARG A 77 12.78 11.97 2.86
C ARG A 77 13.16 13.38 2.45
N GLN A 78 14.00 13.52 1.43
CA GLN A 78 14.38 14.83 0.89
C GLN A 78 13.21 15.51 0.20
N ASP A 79 12.39 14.76 -0.54
CA ASP A 79 11.21 15.29 -1.20
C ASP A 79 10.18 15.83 -0.19
N GLU A 80 10.05 15.21 1.00
CA GLU A 80 9.19 15.71 2.10
C GLU A 80 9.73 17.02 2.71
N GLU A 81 11.05 17.14 2.90
CA GLU A 81 11.69 18.35 3.45
C GLU A 81 11.55 19.58 2.53
N VAL A 82 11.24 19.37 1.25
CA VAL A 82 11.02 20.43 0.25
C VAL A 82 9.54 20.84 0.13
N GLU A 83 8.61 20.01 0.60
CA GLU A 83 7.16 20.31 0.58
C GLU A 83 6.66 21.11 1.81
N GLU A 84 7.49 21.28 2.85
CA GLU A 84 7.26 22.23 3.99
C GLU A 84 7.79 23.65 3.70
#